data_AF-A0A962GB85-F1
#
_entry.id   AF-A0A962GB85-F1
#
_cell.length_a   1.000
_cell.length_b   1.000
_cell.length_c   1.000
_cell.angle_alpha   90.00
_cell.angle_beta   90.00
_cell.angle_gamma   90.00
#
_symmetry.space_group_name_H-M   'P 1'
#
loop_
_entity.id
_entity.type
_entity.pdbx_description
1 polymer ?
#
loop_
_entity_poly.entity_id
_entity_poly.type
_entity_poly.pdbx_seq_one_letter_code
_entity_poly.pdbx_strand_id
1 'polypeptide(L)' 'ERVLDPLENRPGVARDIVGLNAGAALYAANAASSIAEGIGLARNAIESGAARAKLDSFVRTTQRLAGKKSM' A
#
# COMPACT_ATOMS: atom_id res chain seq x y z
N GLU A 1 2.09 -17.53 -3.76
CA GLU A 1 1.33 -16.26 -3.83
C GLU A 1 2.25 -15.18 -4.43
N ARG A 2 1.76 -14.30 -5.30
CA ARG A 2 2.58 -13.25 -5.94
C ARG A 2 2.56 -11.98 -5.08
N VAL A 3 3.67 -11.26 -5.03
CA VAL A 3 3.82 -10.05 -4.19
C VAL A 3 2.81 -8.94 -4.48
N LEU A 4 2.26 -8.90 -5.71
CA LEU A 4 1.27 -7.89 -6.12
C LEU A 4 -0.17 -8.27 -5.80
N ASP A 5 -0.47 -9.54 -5.52
CA ASP A 5 -1.82 -10.04 -5.28
C ASP A 5 -2.58 -9.22 -4.21
N PRO A 6 -1.97 -8.84 -3.07
CA PRO A 6 -2.62 -8.00 -2.06
C PRO A 6 -3.08 -6.64 -2.59
N LEU A 7 -2.31 -6.02 -3.48
CA LEU A 7 -2.61 -4.69 -4.01
C LEU A 7 -3.69 -4.71 -5.10
N GLU A 8 -3.96 -5.89 -5.67
CA GLU A 8 -5.05 -6.13 -6.61
C GLU A 8 -6.34 -6.58 -5.91
N ASN A 9 -6.39 -6.47 -4.58
CA ASN A 9 -7.51 -6.92 -3.74
C ASN A 9 -7.85 -8.42 -3.94
N ARG A 10 -6.86 -9.25 -4.28
CA ARG A 10 -7.09 -10.70 -4.37
C ARG A 10 -7.25 -11.26 -2.96
N PRO A 11 -8.34 -12.01 -2.68
CA PRO A 11 -8.52 -12.62 -1.37
C PRO A 11 -7.44 -13.68 -1.12
N GLY A 12 -6.90 -13.70 0.09
CA GLY A 12 -5.83 -14.63 0.47
C GLY A 12 -5.04 -14.17 1.68
N VAL A 13 -4.24 -15.08 2.21
CA VAL A 13 -3.41 -14.85 3.42
C VAL A 13 -2.45 -13.68 3.21
N ALA A 14 -1.89 -13.49 1.99
CA ALA A 14 -1.04 -12.33 1.75
C ALA A 14 -1.81 -11.01 1.85
N ARG A 15 -3.05 -10.93 1.38
CA ARG A 15 -3.87 -9.71 1.54
C ARG A 15 -4.13 -9.41 3.00
N ASP A 16 -4.45 -10.44 3.78
CA ASP A 16 -4.78 -10.28 5.20
C ASP A 16 -3.55 -9.83 6.03
N ILE A 17 -2.39 -10.47 5.83
CA ILE A 17 -1.17 -10.10 6.57
C ILE A 17 -0.61 -8.74 6.13
N VAL A 18 -0.75 -8.37 4.85
CA VAL A 18 -0.40 -7.03 4.35
C VAL A 18 -1.33 -5.97 4.94
N GLY A 19 -2.64 -6.22 4.94
CA GLY A 19 -3.62 -5.32 5.56
C GLY A 19 -3.36 -5.12 7.06
N LEU A 20 -2.99 -6.19 7.77
CA LEU A 20 -2.63 -6.13 9.19
C LEU A 20 -1.41 -5.23 9.43
N ASN A 21 -0.30 -5.49 8.75
CA ASN A 21 0.94 -4.74 8.95
C ASN A 21 0.83 -3.29 8.46
N ALA A 22 0.14 -3.05 7.34
CA ALA A 22 -0.13 -1.70 6.86
C ALA A 22 -0.99 -0.92 7.87
N GLY A 23 -1.99 -1.57 8.48
CA GLY A 23 -2.80 -0.97 9.52
C GLY A 23 -2.00 -0.61 10.78
N ALA A 24 -1.12 -1.51 11.23
CA ALA A 24 -0.21 -1.23 12.34
C ALA A 24 0.76 -0.07 12.02
N ALA A 25 1.26 0.00 10.79
CA ALA A 25 2.11 1.10 10.34
C ALA A 25 1.36 2.45 10.31
N LEU A 26 0.10 2.46 9.86
CA LEU A 26 -0.74 3.67 9.89
C LEU A 26 -1.00 4.17 11.31
N TYR A 27 -1.27 3.25 12.24
CA TYR A 27 -1.37 3.59 13.66
C TYR A 27 -0.06 4.16 14.21
N ALA A 28 1.06 3.48 13.98
CA ALA A 28 2.37 3.93 14.45
C ALA A 28 2.79 5.29 13.87
N ALA A 29 2.28 5.64 12.68
CA ALA A 29 2.50 6.93 12.03
C ALA A 29 1.53 8.05 12.48
N ASN A 30 0.70 7.81 13.52
CA ASN A 30 -0.37 8.72 13.95
C ASN A 30 -1.40 9.04 12.84
N ALA A 31 -1.55 8.17 11.84
CA ALA A 31 -2.54 8.31 10.78
C ALA A 31 -3.87 7.60 11.11
N ALA A 32 -3.93 6.85 12.22
CA ALA A 32 -5.12 6.22 12.76
C ALA A 32 -5.08 6.27 14.30
N SER A 33 -6.24 6.39 14.96
CA SER A 33 -6.35 6.43 16.42
C SER A 33 -6.19 5.08 17.10
N SER A 34 -6.27 3.98 16.33
CA SER A 34 -6.06 2.62 16.81
C SER A 34 -5.55 1.69 15.70
N ILE A 35 -5.00 0.53 16.07
CA ILE A 35 -4.62 -0.51 15.10
C ILE A 35 -5.84 -0.99 14.30
N ALA A 36 -7.00 -1.16 14.95
CA ALA A 36 -8.23 -1.61 14.29
C ALA A 36 -8.68 -0.61 13.21
N GLU A 37 -8.66 0.70 13.52
CA GLU A 37 -8.93 1.75 12.54
C GLU A 37 -7.88 1.73 11.41
N GLY A 38 -6.59 1.59 11.75
CA GLY A 38 -5.52 1.48 10.77
C GLY A 38 -5.73 0.32 9.79
N ILE A 39 -6.15 -0.85 10.27
CA ILE A 39 -6.49 -1.99 9.41
C ILE A 39 -7.66 -1.64 8.50
N GLY A 40 -8.69 -0.93 9.01
CA GLY A 40 -9.81 -0.43 8.22
C GLY A 40 -9.34 0.48 7.08
N LEU A 41 -8.47 1.44 7.37
CA LEU A 41 -7.89 2.34 6.38
C LEU A 41 -7.05 1.59 5.34
N ALA A 42 -6.23 0.63 5.77
CA ALA A 42 -5.42 -0.20 4.88
C ALA A 42 -6.30 -1.04 3.94
N ARG A 43 -7.38 -1.66 4.45
CA ARG A 43 -8.36 -2.40 3.65
C ARG A 43 -9.03 -1.48 2.63
N ASN A 44 -9.52 -0.32 3.06
CA ASN A 44 -10.13 0.66 2.15
C ASN A 44 -9.16 1.07 1.03
N ALA A 45 -7.88 1.28 1.33
CA ALA A 45 -6.88 1.63 0.33
C ALA A 45 -6.61 0.49 -0.68
N ILE A 46 -6.68 -0.76 -0.23
CA ILE A 46 -6.56 -1.95 -1.10
C ILE A 46 -7.82 -2.11 -1.97
N GLU A 47 -9.00 -2.10 -1.35
CA GLU A 47 -10.29 -2.34 -2.01
C GLU A 47 -10.63 -1.26 -3.04
N SER A 48 -10.29 0.00 -2.76
CA SER A 48 -10.44 1.11 -3.70
C SER A 48 -9.40 1.15 -4.83
N GLY A 49 -8.37 0.29 -4.77
CA GLY A 49 -7.25 0.31 -5.72
C GLY A 49 -6.24 1.44 -5.49
N ALA A 50 -6.43 2.30 -4.49
CA ALA A 50 -5.53 3.40 -4.17
C ALA A 50 -4.09 2.92 -3.85
N ALA A 51 -3.96 1.78 -3.17
CA ALA A 51 -2.66 1.18 -2.86
C ALA A 51 -1.87 0.80 -4.12
N ARG A 52 -2.53 0.17 -5.11
CA ARG A 52 -1.92 -0.14 -6.42
C ARG A 52 -1.57 1.11 -7.19
N ALA A 53 -2.49 2.08 -7.25
CA ALA A 53 -2.25 3.35 -7.93
C ALA A 53 -1.04 4.11 -7.33
N LYS A 54 -0.84 4.02 -6.01
CA LYS A 54 0.31 4.62 -5.33
C LYS A 54 1.63 3.95 -5.73
N LEU A 55 1.66 2.62 -5.84
CA LEU A 55 2.82 1.89 -6.35
C LEU A 55 3.16 2.33 -7.79
N ASP A 56 2.16 2.40 -8.67
CA ASP A 56 2.39 2.82 -10.05
C ASP A 56 2.92 4.26 -10.11
N SER A 57 2.41 5.16 -9.25
CA SER A 57 2.91 6.53 -9.13
C SER A 57 4.34 6.59 -8.61
N PHE A 58 4.71 5.72 -7.67
CA PHE A 58 6.07 5.64 -7.14
C PHE A 58 7.04 5.22 -8.25
N VAL A 59 6.72 4.15 -8.99
CA VAL A 59 7.52 3.66 -10.12
C VAL A 59 7.72 4.75 -11.18
N ARG A 60 6.65 5.42 -11.63
CA ARG A 60 6.76 6.53 -12.59
C ARG A 60 7.66 7.65 -12.08
N THR A 61 7.56 7.96 -10.79
CA THR A 61 8.35 9.04 -10.17
C THR A 61 9.83 8.68 -10.11
N THR A 62 10.18 7.49 -9.65
CA THR A 62 11.58 7.08 -9.52
C THR A 62 12.26 6.94 -10.88
N GLN A 63 11.58 6.41 -11.90
CA GLN A 63 12.07 6.36 -13.28
C GLN A 63 12.33 7.77 -13.84
N ARG A 64 11.40 8.72 -13.64
CA ARG A 64 11.58 10.11 -14.06
C ARG A 64 12.77 10.78 -13.36
N LEU A 65 12.97 10.52 -12.06
CA LEU A 65 14.09 11.08 -11.31
C LEU A 65 15.43 10.49 -11.76
N ALA A 66 15.48 9.19 -12.05
CA ALA A 66 16.67 8.54 -12.59
C ALA A 66 17.06 9.08 -13.97
N GLY A 67 16.08 9.27 -14.88
CA GLY A 67 16.32 9.82 -16.22
C GLY A 67 16.74 11.29 -16.25
N LYS A 68 16.44 12.07 -15.20
CA LYS A 68 16.90 13.46 -15.07
C LYS A 68 18.38 13.60 -14.65
N LYS A 69 19.07 12.51 -14.31
CA LYS A 69 20.49 12.54 -13.91
C LYS A 69 21.47 12.58 -15.10
N SER A 70 20.98 12.58 -16.33
CA SER A 70 21.78 12.51 -17.57
C SER A 70 21.65 13.74 -18.49
N MET A 71 21.19 14.89 -17.98
CA MET A 71 21.27 16.18 -18.67
C MET A 71 21.95 17.23 -17.79
#